data_AF-A0A935HBX8-F1
#
_entry.id   AF-A0A935HBX8-F1
#
_cell.length_a   1.000
_cell.length_b   1.000
_cell.length_c   1.000
_cell.angle_alpha   90.00
_cell.angle_beta   90.00
_cell.angle_gamma   90.00
#
_symmetry.space_group_name_H-M   'P 1'
#
loop_
_entity.id
_entity.type
_entity.pdbx_description
1 polymer ?
#
loop_
_entity_poly.entity_id
_entity_poly.type
_entity_poly.pdbx_seq_one_letter_code
_entity_poly.pdbx_strand_id
1 'polypeptide(L)'
;MTIATQFIGPVLALIAWTLFILVWMYALRLPAMRKARMKPDPNAPRGEQMSQLPPHVRWKSDNYTHLLEQPTLFYALALSLALLGVQTQTSLTLAWVYVIVRIAHSLVQVLINKIELRFVLFVMSNIPLLWLTLIAISAFMKV
;
A
#
# COMPACT_ATOMS: atom_id res chain seq x y z
N MET A 1 -27.95 11.56 -3.32
CA MET A 1 -27.00 11.08 -2.28
C MET A 1 -25.93 12.13 -2.09
N THR A 2 -25.63 12.52 -0.85
CA THR A 2 -24.49 13.41 -0.57
C THR A 2 -23.19 12.62 -0.64
N ILE A 3 -22.20 13.11 -1.37
CA ILE A 3 -20.89 12.44 -1.48
C ILE A 3 -20.13 12.60 -0.16
N ALA A 4 -19.67 11.48 0.42
CA ALA A 4 -18.88 11.49 1.66
C ALA A 4 -17.40 11.76 1.37
N THR A 5 -17.05 13.04 1.25
CA THR A 5 -15.69 13.50 0.90
C THR A 5 -14.61 13.13 1.92
N GLN A 6 -14.99 12.72 3.13
CA GLN A 6 -14.07 12.35 4.21
C GLN A 6 -13.18 11.14 3.86
N PHE A 7 -13.64 10.22 3.00
CA PHE A 7 -12.84 9.08 2.54
C PHE A 7 -11.70 9.48 1.59
N ILE A 8 -11.74 10.68 1.02
CA ILE A 8 -10.65 11.18 0.17
C ILE A 8 -9.35 11.36 0.98
N GLY A 9 -9.44 11.73 2.26
CA GLY A 9 -8.29 11.87 3.14
C GLY A 9 -7.43 10.60 3.24
N PRO A 10 -8.00 9.45 3.69
CA PRO A 10 -7.29 8.17 3.70
C PRO A 10 -6.73 7.74 2.33
N VAL A 11 -7.48 7.98 1.25
CA VAL A 11 -7.03 7.67 -0.12
C VAL A 11 -5.78 8.47 -0.47
N LEU A 12 -5.82 9.80 -0.30
CA LEU A 12 -4.69 10.67 -0.59
C LEU A 12 -3.48 10.36 0.29
N ALA A 13 -3.70 10.02 1.56
CA ALA A 13 -2.62 9.66 2.47
C ALA A 13 -1.85 8.44 1.99
N LEU A 14 -2.54 7.38 1.54
CA LEU A 14 -1.89 6.17 1.07
C LEU A 14 -1.26 6.33 -0.33
N ILE A 15 -1.86 7.16 -1.19
CA ILE A 15 -1.24 7.57 -2.46
C ILE A 15 0.06 8.33 -2.20
N ALA A 16 0.04 9.34 -1.33
CA ALA A 16 1.22 10.11 -0.96
C ALA A 16 2.32 9.21 -0.37
N TRP A 17 1.95 8.26 0.49
CA TRP A 17 2.88 7.26 1.02
C TRP A 17 3.49 6.38 -0.07
N THR A 18 2.69 5.95 -1.04
CA THR A 18 3.16 5.14 -2.18
C THR A 18 4.16 5.91 -3.05
N LEU A 19 3.89 7.20 -3.31
CA LEU A 19 4.80 8.07 -4.04
C LEU A 19 6.09 8.35 -3.24
N PHE A 20 5.99 8.50 -1.93
CA PHE A 20 7.16 8.63 -1.07
C PHE A 20 8.07 7.39 -1.16
N ILE A 21 7.51 6.18 -1.07
CA ILE A 21 8.25 4.93 -1.23
C ILE A 21 8.87 4.79 -2.63
N LEU A 22 8.17 5.24 -3.69
CA LEU A 22 8.71 5.29 -5.06
C LEU A 22 9.99 6.11 -5.13
N VAL A 23 9.96 7.33 -4.58
CA VAL A 23 11.13 8.22 -4.54
C VAL A 23 12.25 7.58 -3.73
N TRP A 24 11.96 7.03 -2.55
CA TRP A 24 12.96 6.37 -1.71
C TRP A 24 13.60 5.16 -2.42
N MET A 25 12.80 4.33 -3.10
CA MET A 25 13.29 3.21 -3.87
C MET A 25 14.32 3.66 -4.92
N TYR A 26 13.99 4.66 -5.74
CA TYR A 26 14.90 5.11 -6.80
C TYR A 26 16.13 5.85 -6.26
N ALA A 27 15.97 6.61 -5.18
CA ALA A 27 17.08 7.31 -4.52
C ALA A 27 18.19 6.35 -4.07
N LEU A 28 17.85 5.13 -3.66
CA LEU A 28 18.84 4.12 -3.24
C LEU A 28 19.21 3.14 -4.36
N ARG A 29 18.27 2.80 -5.24
CA ARG A 29 18.49 1.84 -6.32
C ARG A 29 19.47 2.37 -7.37
N LEU A 30 19.29 3.59 -7.86
CA LEU A 30 20.11 4.13 -8.95
C LEU A 30 21.60 4.24 -8.58
N PRO A 31 21.99 4.74 -7.39
CA PRO A 31 23.39 4.72 -6.96
C PRO A 31 23.95 3.30 -6.81
N ALA A 32 23.16 2.36 -6.27
CA ALA A 32 23.59 0.97 -6.10
C ALA A 32 23.86 0.29 -7.45
N MET A 33 22.99 0.48 -8.44
CA MET A 33 23.20 -0.03 -9.80
C MET A 33 24.46 0.56 -10.45
N ARG A 34 24.68 1.87 -10.31
CA ARG A 34 25.89 2.54 -10.82
C ARG A 34 27.15 1.97 -10.17
N LYS A 35 27.15 1.81 -8.84
CA LYS A 35 28.29 1.22 -8.10
C LYS A 35 28.57 -0.22 -8.53
N ALA A 36 27.53 -1.01 -8.79
CA ALA A 36 27.65 -2.37 -9.29
C ALA A 36 28.00 -2.45 -10.79
N ARG A 37 28.12 -1.31 -11.50
CA ARG A 37 28.28 -1.24 -12.97
C ARG A 37 27.23 -2.08 -13.71
N MET A 38 26.04 -2.17 -13.14
CA MET A 38 24.95 -2.99 -13.66
C MET A 38 24.37 -2.35 -14.92
N LYS A 39 24.35 -3.11 -16.01
CA LYS A 39 23.66 -2.73 -17.25
C LYS A 39 22.24 -3.33 -17.24
N PRO A 40 21.18 -2.51 -17.35
CA PRO A 40 19.83 -3.03 -17.48
C PRO A 40 19.73 -3.98 -18.69
N ASP A 41 19.20 -5.17 -18.46
CA ASP A 41 18.98 -6.18 -19.51
C ASP A 41 17.48 -6.45 -19.61
N PRO A 42 16.81 -6.06 -20.72
CA PRO A 42 15.38 -6.29 -20.89
C PRO A 42 15.01 -7.77 -21.08
N ASN A 43 15.99 -8.63 -21.41
CA ASN A 43 15.76 -10.06 -21.61
C ASN A 43 15.93 -10.87 -20.32
N ALA A 44 16.51 -10.27 -19.28
CA ALA A 44 16.67 -10.93 -18.00
C ALA A 44 15.31 -11.17 -17.33
N PRO A 45 15.10 -12.35 -16.71
CA PRO A 45 13.92 -12.62 -15.90
C PRO A 45 13.62 -11.53 -14.86
N ARG A 46 12.33 -11.27 -14.64
CA ARG A 46 11.87 -10.20 -13.76
C ARG A 46 12.46 -10.36 -12.36
N GLY A 47 13.15 -9.33 -11.91
CA GLY A 47 13.73 -9.26 -10.55
C GLY A 47 15.09 -9.91 -10.41
N GLU A 48 15.58 -10.66 -11.39
CA GLU A 48 16.88 -11.35 -11.33
C GLU A 48 18.03 -10.35 -11.19
N GLN A 49 18.10 -9.33 -12.06
CA GLN A 49 19.15 -8.31 -11.96
C GLN A 49 19.10 -7.58 -10.62
N MET A 50 17.90 -7.22 -10.15
CA MET A 50 17.73 -6.51 -8.87
C MET A 50 18.09 -7.37 -7.65
N SER A 51 18.10 -8.70 -7.78
CA SER A 51 18.54 -9.61 -6.73
C SER A 51 20.05 -9.55 -6.47
N GLN A 52 20.83 -9.04 -7.42
CA GLN A 52 22.27 -8.86 -7.30
C GLN A 52 22.64 -7.60 -6.47
N LEU A 53 21.68 -6.73 -6.18
CA LEU A 53 21.88 -5.55 -5.32
C LEU A 53 21.77 -5.92 -3.83
N PRO A 54 22.37 -5.13 -2.92
CA PRO A 54 22.22 -5.35 -1.49
C PRO A 54 20.74 -5.46 -1.07
N PRO A 55 20.37 -6.42 -0.21
CA PRO A 55 18.96 -6.67 0.13
C PRO A 55 18.21 -5.42 0.59
N HIS A 56 18.82 -4.59 1.43
CA HIS A 56 18.22 -3.37 1.96
C HIS A 56 17.89 -2.31 0.90
N VAL A 57 18.50 -2.37 -0.30
CA VAL A 57 18.12 -1.54 -1.45
C VAL A 57 16.90 -2.13 -2.14
N ARG A 58 16.88 -3.46 -2.32
CA ARG A 58 15.78 -4.20 -2.96
C ARG A 58 14.48 -4.14 -2.16
N TRP A 59 14.53 -4.15 -0.82
CA TRP A 59 13.30 -4.17 0.00
C TRP A 59 12.34 -3.00 -0.27
N LYS A 60 12.85 -1.84 -0.70
CA LYS A 60 12.02 -0.67 -1.05
C LYS A 60 11.20 -0.95 -2.31
N SER A 61 11.76 -1.66 -3.28
CA SER A 61 11.00 -2.04 -4.46
C SER A 61 10.00 -3.14 -4.19
N ASP A 62 10.38 -4.11 -3.36
CA ASP A 62 9.46 -5.17 -2.96
C ASP A 62 8.26 -4.55 -2.22
N ASN A 63 8.51 -3.58 -1.33
CA ASN A 63 7.44 -2.84 -0.65
C ASN A 63 6.59 -1.99 -1.61
N TYR A 64 7.20 -1.29 -2.57
CA TYR A 64 6.47 -0.53 -3.58
C TYR A 64 5.49 -1.42 -4.36
N THR A 65 5.91 -2.62 -4.75
CA THR A 65 5.02 -3.60 -5.39
C THR A 65 3.86 -3.99 -4.47
N HIS A 66 4.12 -4.30 -3.19
CA HIS A 66 3.03 -4.62 -2.25
C HIS A 66 2.04 -3.45 -2.03
N LEU A 67 2.48 -2.20 -2.12
CA LEU A 67 1.62 -1.02 -2.03
C LEU A 67 0.75 -0.81 -3.27
N LEU A 68 1.11 -1.39 -4.41
CA LEU A 68 0.29 -1.38 -5.62
C LEU A 68 -0.64 -2.60 -5.73
N GLU A 69 -0.26 -3.75 -5.19
CA GLU A 69 -1.10 -4.96 -5.27
C GLU A 69 -2.27 -4.91 -4.30
N GLN A 70 -2.00 -4.75 -3.00
CA GLN A 70 -3.02 -4.93 -1.96
C GLN A 70 -3.93 -3.70 -1.78
N PRO A 71 -3.39 -2.46 -1.68
CA PRO A 71 -4.21 -1.24 -1.60
C PRO A 71 -5.12 -0.94 -2.78
N THR A 72 -4.96 -1.59 -3.93
CA THR A 72 -5.87 -1.39 -5.07
C THR A 72 -7.33 -1.67 -4.70
N LEU A 73 -7.58 -2.69 -3.88
CA LEU A 73 -8.91 -2.97 -3.36
C LEU A 73 -9.42 -1.85 -2.44
N PHE A 74 -8.56 -1.31 -1.59
CA PHE A 74 -8.90 -0.22 -0.68
C PHE A 74 -9.31 1.05 -1.43
N TYR A 75 -8.58 1.43 -2.48
CA TYR A 75 -8.91 2.63 -3.25
C TYR A 75 -10.30 2.52 -3.89
N ALA A 76 -10.60 1.39 -4.53
CA ALA A 76 -11.92 1.14 -5.10
C ALA A 76 -13.01 1.20 -4.02
N LEU A 77 -12.81 0.49 -2.90
CA LEU A 77 -13.77 0.42 -1.82
C LEU A 77 -14.04 1.77 -1.14
N ALA A 78 -12.99 2.53 -0.83
CA ALA A 78 -13.11 3.83 -0.18
C ALA A 78 -13.85 4.84 -1.07
N LEU A 79 -13.59 4.82 -2.38
CA LEU A 79 -14.32 5.65 -3.34
C LEU A 79 -15.77 5.19 -3.50
N SER A 80 -16.05 3.88 -3.50
CA SER A 80 -17.42 3.36 -3.48
C SER A 80 -18.18 3.82 -2.24
N LEU A 81 -17.57 3.75 -1.04
CA LEU A 81 -18.17 4.24 0.20
C LEU A 81 -18.44 5.75 0.15
N ALA A 82 -17.54 6.52 -0.47
CA ALA A 82 -17.73 7.96 -0.69
C ALA A 82 -18.95 8.24 -1.58
N LEU A 83 -19.08 7.52 -2.70
CA LEU A 83 -20.20 7.64 -3.64
C LEU A 83 -21.53 7.16 -3.02
N LEU A 84 -21.46 6.11 -2.20
CA LEU A 84 -22.61 5.61 -1.43
C LEU A 84 -23.04 6.58 -0.30
N GLY A 85 -22.29 7.65 -0.06
CA GLY A 85 -22.63 8.66 0.93
C GLY A 85 -22.54 8.16 2.38
N VAL A 86 -21.73 7.12 2.63
CA VAL A 86 -21.54 6.58 3.98
C VAL A 86 -20.73 7.59 4.81
N GLN A 87 -21.29 8.07 5.92
CA GLN A 87 -20.65 9.12 6.75
C GLN A 87 -20.44 8.69 8.20
N THR A 88 -20.46 7.38 8.48
CA THR A 88 -20.30 6.89 9.85
C THR A 88 -18.87 7.09 10.35
N GLN A 89 -18.74 7.50 11.62
CA GLN A 89 -17.43 7.62 12.26
C GLN A 89 -16.66 6.29 12.22
N THR A 90 -17.35 5.17 12.42
CA THR A 90 -16.76 3.83 12.38
C THR A 90 -16.10 3.52 11.04
N SER A 91 -16.78 3.79 9.91
CA SER A 91 -16.22 3.53 8.58
C SER A 91 -15.01 4.42 8.29
N LEU A 92 -15.03 5.69 8.71
CA LEU A 92 -13.89 6.58 8.55
C LEU A 92 -12.69 6.13 9.41
N THR A 93 -12.93 5.74 10.66
CA THR A 93 -11.89 5.21 11.55
C THR A 93 -11.25 3.94 10.98
N LEU A 94 -12.04 3.01 10.45
CA LEU A 94 -11.52 1.79 9.82
C LEU A 94 -10.65 2.09 8.59
N ALA A 95 -11.04 3.08 7.76
CA ALA A 95 -10.23 3.50 6.62
C ALA A 95 -8.87 4.06 7.06
N TRP A 96 -8.83 4.88 8.12
CA TRP A 96 -7.56 5.37 8.67
C TRP A 96 -6.72 4.25 9.32
N VAL A 97 -7.35 3.33 10.06
CA VAL A 97 -6.66 2.16 10.62
C VAL A 97 -6.00 1.35 9.51
N TYR A 98 -6.70 1.11 8.40
CA TYR A 98 -6.13 0.46 7.22
C TYR A 98 -4.85 1.18 6.75
N VAL A 99 -4.92 2.50 6.52
CA VAL A 99 -3.78 3.30 6.06
C VAL A 99 -2.60 3.21 7.04
N ILE A 100 -2.83 3.37 8.34
CA ILE A 100 -1.79 3.33 9.37
C ILE A 100 -1.10 1.96 9.40
N VAL A 101 -1.86 0.86 9.37
CA VAL A 101 -1.29 -0.49 9.38
C VAL A 101 -0.48 -0.74 8.09
N ARG A 102 -0.92 -0.22 6.93
CA ARG A 102 -0.16 -0.29 5.67
C ARG A 102 1.15 0.49 5.71
N ILE A 103 1.15 1.66 6.35
CA ILE A 103 2.37 2.45 6.58
C ILE A 103 3.32 1.68 7.52
N ALA A 104 2.81 1.15 8.63
CA ALA A 104 3.59 0.35 9.56
C ALA A 104 4.20 -0.90 8.91
N HIS A 105 3.40 -1.65 8.14
CA HIS A 105 3.89 -2.79 7.34
C HIS A 105 5.02 -2.37 6.41
N SER A 106 4.86 -1.22 5.74
CA SER A 106 5.87 -0.69 4.82
C SER A 106 7.17 -0.35 5.53
N LEU A 107 7.10 0.34 6.66
CA LEU A 107 8.27 0.67 7.48
C LEU A 107 9.00 -0.58 7.96
N VAL A 108 8.27 -1.58 8.46
CA VAL A 108 8.86 -2.87 8.85
C VAL A 108 9.58 -3.51 7.67
N GLN A 109 8.98 -3.51 6.47
CA GLN A 109 9.60 -4.09 5.29
C GLN A 109 10.84 -3.37 4.81
N VAL A 110 10.81 -2.04 4.74
CA VAL A 110 11.93 -1.28 4.19
C VAL A 110 13.09 -1.10 5.16
N LEU A 111 12.85 -1.21 6.48
CA LEU A 111 13.86 -1.01 7.52
C LEU A 111 14.42 -2.31 8.11
N ILE A 112 13.55 -3.28 8.45
CA ILE A 112 13.92 -4.46 9.25
C ILE A 112 13.75 -5.77 8.45
N ASN A 113 12.71 -5.82 7.62
CA ASN A 113 12.31 -6.94 6.77
C ASN A 113 12.09 -8.29 7.48
N LYS A 114 11.73 -8.29 8.76
CA LYS A 114 11.35 -9.51 9.50
C LYS A 114 10.00 -10.07 8.99
N ILE A 115 10.01 -11.30 8.49
CA ILE A 115 8.88 -11.90 7.75
C ILE A 115 7.65 -12.05 8.63
N GLU A 116 7.82 -12.53 9.87
CA GLU A 116 6.70 -12.80 10.79
C GLU A 116 5.96 -11.50 11.13
N LEU A 117 6.69 -10.41 11.37
CA LEU A 117 6.09 -9.11 11.66
C LEU A 117 5.33 -8.55 10.45
N ARG A 118 5.89 -8.68 9.24
CA ARG A 118 5.20 -8.27 8.01
C ARG A 118 3.95 -9.09 7.78
N PHE A 119 4.02 -10.40 7.98
CA PHE A 119 2.86 -11.26 7.83
C PHE A 119 1.74 -10.88 8.80
N VAL A 120 2.05 -10.65 10.08
CA VAL A 120 1.07 -10.19 11.07
C VAL A 120 0.45 -8.85 10.66
N LEU A 121 1.27 -7.85 10.30
CA LEU A 121 0.76 -6.54 9.86
C LEU A 121 -0.07 -6.65 8.58
N PHE A 122 0.29 -7.54 7.67
CA PHE A 122 -0.49 -7.81 6.47
C PHE A 122 -1.87 -8.36 6.82
N VAL A 123 -1.96 -9.39 7.67
CA VAL A 123 -3.23 -9.95 8.15
C VAL A 123 -4.06 -8.87 8.87
N MET A 124 -3.44 -8.12 9.78
CA MET A 124 -4.11 -7.03 10.50
C MET A 124 -4.65 -5.94 9.58
N SER A 125 -3.98 -5.65 8.45
CA SER A 125 -4.48 -4.69 7.46
C SER A 125 -5.73 -5.19 6.72
N ASN A 126 -5.96 -6.50 6.64
CA ASN A 126 -7.14 -7.04 5.95
C ASN A 126 -8.42 -7.00 6.80
N ILE A 127 -8.30 -6.92 8.12
CA ILE A 127 -9.45 -6.83 9.04
C ILE A 127 -10.30 -5.57 8.79
N PRO A 128 -9.74 -4.34 8.82
CA PRO A 128 -10.53 -3.15 8.51
C PRO A 128 -11.02 -3.14 7.06
N LEU A 129 -10.25 -3.70 6.12
CA LEU A 129 -10.65 -3.81 4.72
C LEU A 129 -11.89 -4.69 4.55
N LEU A 130 -11.92 -5.85 5.20
CA LEU A 130 -13.07 -6.75 5.21
C LEU A 130 -14.31 -6.06 5.80
N TRP A 131 -14.14 -5.36 6.92
CA TRP A 131 -15.25 -4.68 7.58
C TRP A 131 -15.82 -3.54 6.74
N LEU A 132 -14.96 -2.75 6.09
CA LEU A 132 -15.38 -1.73 5.13
C LEU A 132 -16.15 -2.33 3.96
N THR A 133 -15.76 -3.51 3.48
CA THR A 133 -16.49 -4.22 2.41
C THR A 133 -17.89 -4.59 2.86
N LEU A 134 -18.05 -5.11 4.08
CA LEU A 134 -19.38 -5.42 4.64
C LEU A 134 -20.24 -4.16 4.78
N ILE A 135 -19.66 -3.04 5.22
CA ILE A 135 -20.35 -1.75 5.27
C ILE A 135 -20.79 -1.30 3.88
N ALA A 136 -19.92 -1.41 2.87
CA ALA A 136 -20.23 -1.02 1.50
C ALA A 136 -21.37 -1.87 0.91
N ILE A 137 -21.33 -3.20 1.12
CA ILE A 137 -22.41 -4.10 0.69
C ILE A 137 -23.73 -3.73 1.38
N SER A 138 -23.72 -3.52 2.70
CA SER A 138 -24.92 -3.12 3.44
C SER A 138 -25.47 -1.77 2.98
N ALA A 139 -24.61 -0.80 2.68
CA ALA A 139 -25.01 0.50 2.18
C ALA A 139 -25.62 0.39 0.78
N PHE A 140 -25.00 -0.39 -0.11
CA PHE A 140 -25.49 -0.62 -1.46
C PHE A 140 -26.87 -1.29 -1.50
N MET A 141 -27.12 -2.29 -0.64
CA MET A 141 -28.44 -2.95 -0.56
C MET A 141 -29.59 -2.05 -0.08
N LYS A 142 -29.27 -0.85 0.42
CA LYS A 142 -30.25 0.15 0.88
C LYS A 142 -30.48 1.27 -0.14
N VAL A 143 -29.72 1.28 -1.24
CA VAL A 143 -29.91 2.18 -2.38
C VAL A 143 -31.05 1.67 -3.24
#